data_AF-X1NHE5-F1
#
_entry.id   AF-X1NHE5-F1
#
_cell.length_a   1.000
_cell.length_b   1.000
_cell.length_c   1.000
_cell.angle_alpha   90.00
_cell.angle_beta   90.00
_cell.angle_gamma   90.00
#
_symmetry.space_group_name_H-M   'P 1'
#
loop_
_entity.id
_entity.type
_entity.pdbx_description
1 polymer ?
#
loop_
_entity_poly.entity_id
_entity_poly.type
_entity_poly.pdbx_seq_one_letter_code
_entity_poly.pdbx_strand_id
1 'polypeptide(L)' 'VQRYKGLGEMNPEQLWETTMNPETRVLKKIALEDALEADEMFTVLMGNKVEPRKEFIYKYSLDVKEIDI' A
#
# COMPACT_ATOMS: atom_id res chain seq x y z
N VAL A 1 21.37 -6.09 11.86
CA VAL A 1 20.19 -5.20 11.70
C VAL A 1 18.96 -6.08 11.66
N GLN A 2 17.96 -5.81 12.48
CA GLN A 2 16.72 -6.57 12.51
C GLN A 2 15.79 -6.09 11.38
N ARG A 3 15.25 -7.01 10.58
CA ARG A 3 14.26 -6.73 9.53
C ARG A 3 12.93 -7.31 9.95
N TYR A 4 11.92 -6.46 10.09
CA TYR A 4 10.55 -6.88 10.37
C TYR A 4 9.85 -7.25 9.06
N LYS A 5 9.25 -8.44 8.98
CA LYS A 5 8.45 -8.88 7.82
C LYS A 5 6.95 -8.62 7.99
N GLY A 6 6.54 -8.17 9.17
CA GLY A 6 5.17 -7.79 9.49
C GLY A 6 5.04 -7.30 10.92
N LEU A 7 3.90 -6.69 11.23
CA LEU A 7 3.65 -6.08 12.55
C LEU A 7 3.67 -7.11 13.70
N GLY A 8 3.34 -8.38 13.41
CA GLY A 8 3.37 -9.45 14.41
C GLY A 8 4.77 -9.85 14.90
N GLU A 9 5.83 -9.40 14.21
CA GLU A 9 7.22 -9.61 14.66
C GLU A 9 7.69 -8.52 15.64
N MET A 10 6.85 -7.52 15.92
CA MET A 10 7.16 -6.40 16.82
C MET A 10 6.52 -6.63 18.19
N ASN A 11 7.26 -6.27 19.24
CA ASN A 11 6.70 -6.24 20.58
C ASN A 11 5.87 -4.95 20.80
N PRO A 12 5.06 -4.86 21.89
CA PRO A 12 4.21 -3.70 22.14
C PRO A 12 4.96 -2.35 22.24
N GLU A 13 6.16 -2.34 22.83
CA GLU A 13 6.99 -1.14 22.98
C GLU A 13 7.46 -0.64 21.60
N GLN A 14 7.94 -1.53 20.75
CA GLN A 14 8.37 -1.24 19.38
C GLN A 14 7.21 -0.70 18.53
N LEU A 15 6.02 -1.30 18.64
CA LEU A 15 4.84 -0.79 17.93
C LEU A 15 4.47 0.61 18.41
N TRP A 16 4.53 0.86 19.73
CA TRP A 16 4.23 2.16 20.30
C TRP A 16 5.18 3.24 19.77
N GLU A 17 6.49 2.99 19.86
CA GLU A 17 7.52 3.94 19.45
C GLU A 17 7.52 4.24 17.94
N THR A 18 7.12 3.28 17.10
CA THR A 18 7.24 3.42 15.65
C THR A 18 5.94 3.81 14.95
N THR A 19 4.79 3.29 15.37
CA THR A 19 3.53 3.39 14.61
C THR A 19 2.38 4.04 15.38
N MET A 20 2.39 4.00 16.72
CA MET A 20 1.23 4.47 17.51
C MET A 20 1.43 5.84 18.17
N ASN A 21 2.64 6.13 18.69
CA ASN A 21 2.93 7.38 19.38
C ASN A 21 2.77 8.58 18.43
N PRO A 22 1.86 9.55 18.70
CA PRO A 22 1.65 10.72 17.85
C PRO A 22 2.89 11.56 17.57
N GLU A 23 3.88 11.54 18.46
CA GLU A 23 5.10 12.32 18.33
C GLU A 23 6.12 11.70 17.35
N THR A 24 6.10 10.37 17.19
CA THR A 24 7.11 9.63 16.41
C THR A 24 6.53 8.84 15.23
N ARG A 25 5.22 8.61 15.21
CA ARG A 25 4.55 7.83 14.16
C ARG A 25 4.62 8.54 12.81
N VAL A 26 4.71 7.74 11.76
CA VAL A 26 4.62 8.20 10.37
C VAL A 26 3.23 7.86 9.83
N LEU A 27 2.45 8.89 9.49
CA LEU A 27 1.13 8.74 8.87
C LEU A 27 1.10 9.39 7.49
N LYS A 28 0.44 8.73 6.54
CA LYS A 28 0.14 9.29 5.22
C LYS A 28 -1.36 9.53 5.12
N LYS A 29 -1.76 10.79 4.97
CA LYS A 29 -3.16 11.15 4.72
C LYS A 29 -3.47 10.92 3.24
N ILE A 30 -4.46 10.10 2.95
CA ILE A 30 -4.92 9.86 1.58
C ILE A 30 -5.94 10.93 1.20
N ALA A 31 -5.79 11.49 0.00
CA ALA A 31 -6.71 12.45 -0.59
C ALA A 31 -7.33 11.85 -1.86
N LEU A 32 -8.57 12.25 -2.16
CA LEU A 32 -9.25 11.90 -3.40
C LEU A 32 -9.14 13.09 -4.35
N GLU A 33 -8.34 12.96 -5.40
CA GLU A 33 -8.10 14.01 -6.38
C GLU A 33 -9.14 13.97 -7.50
N ASP A 34 -9.31 12.80 -8.12
CA ASP A 34 -10.34 12.53 -9.11
C ASP A 34 -11.14 11.29 -8.72
N ALA A 35 -12.46 11.47 -8.57
CA ALA A 35 -13.36 10.40 -8.16
C ALA A 35 -13.66 9.41 -9.30
N LEU A 36 -13.67 9.88 -10.55
CA LEU A 36 -13.95 9.04 -11.72
C LEU A 36 -12.74 8.14 -12.02
N GLU A 37 -11.54 8.72 -12.07
CA GLU A 37 -10.31 7.95 -12.31
C GLU A 37 -10.10 6.90 -11.20
N ALA A 38 -10.38 7.26 -9.95
CA ALA A 38 -10.31 6.32 -8.83
C ALA A 38 -11.29 5.14 -8.99
N ASP A 39 -12.55 5.40 -9.36
CA ASP A 39 -13.58 4.35 -9.55
C ASP A 39 -13.23 3.41 -10.71
N GLU A 40 -12.70 3.96 -11.81
CA GLU A 40 -12.19 3.17 -12.93
C GLU A 40 -11.06 2.24 -12.48
N MET A 41 -10.10 2.78 -11.71
CA MET A 41 -8.99 2.00 -11.17
C MET A 41 -9.46 0.90 -10.20
N PHE A 42 -10.42 1.21 -9.33
CA PHE A 42 -11.05 0.21 -8.46
C PHE A 42 -11.72 -0.89 -9.25
N THR A 43 -12.44 -0.55 -10.33
CA THR A 43 -13.10 -1.54 -11.18
C THR A 43 -12.08 -2.44 -11.89
N VAL A 44 -10.99 -1.89 -12.40
CA VAL A 44 -9.93 -2.67 -13.06
C VAL A 44 -9.22 -3.60 -12.07
N LEU A 45 -8.84 -3.10 -10.90
CA LEU A 45 -8.03 -3.84 -9.94
C LEU A 45 -8.86 -4.79 -9.06
N MET A 46 -10.06 -4.40 -8.65
CA MET A 46 -10.87 -5.12 -7.66
C MET A 46 -12.14 -5.74 -8.27
N GLY A 47 -12.43 -5.50 -9.55
CA GLY A 47 -13.59 -6.07 -10.22
C GLY A 47 -13.51 -7.59 -10.47
N ASN A 48 -14.63 -8.16 -10.93
CA ASN A 48 -14.74 -9.60 -11.15
C ASN A 48 -14.03 -10.09 -12.43
N LYS A 49 -13.73 -9.19 -13.37
CA LYS A 49 -13.06 -9.54 -14.63
C LYS A 49 -11.57 -9.70 -14.40
N VAL A 50 -11.03 -10.87 -14.74
CA VAL A 50 -9.61 -11.19 -14.55
C VAL A 50 -8.73 -10.52 -15.62
N GLU A 51 -9.21 -10.44 -16.86
CA GLU A 51 -8.39 -9.98 -17.99
C GLU A 51 -7.90 -8.53 -17.86
N PRO A 52 -8.77 -7.54 -17.54
CA PRO A 52 -8.33 -6.14 -17.40
C PRO A 52 -7.28 -5.96 -16.29
N ARG A 53 -7.42 -6.71 -15.19
CA ARG A 53 -6.44 -6.72 -14.10
C ARG A 53 -5.08 -7.26 -14.57
N LYS A 54 -5.08 -8.36 -15.33
CA LYS A 54 -3.83 -8.97 -15.85
C LYS A 54 -3.12 -8.01 -16.79
N GLU A 55 -3.83 -7.44 -17.76
CA GLU A 55 -3.27 -6.47 -18.70
C GLU A 55 -2.66 -5.27 -17.96
N PHE A 56 -3.38 -4.75 -16.96
CA PHE A 56 -2.88 -3.67 -16.10
C PHE A 56 -1.57 -4.04 -15.40
N ILE A 57 -1.53 -5.20 -14.73
CA ILE A 57 -0.32 -5.65 -14.03
C ILE A 57 0.85 -5.80 -14.99
N TYR A 58 0.67 -6.48 -16.13
CA TYR A 58 1.76 -6.68 -17.10
C TYR A 58 2.28 -5.37 -17.68
N LYS A 59 1.39 -4.40 -17.89
CA LYS A 59 1.75 -3.09 -18.44
C LYS A 59 2.59 -2.27 -17.47
N TYR A 60 2.27 -2.28 -16.19
CA TYR A 60 2.85 -1.36 -15.20
C TYR A 60 3.78 -2.01 -14.17
N SER A 61 3.93 -3.35 -14.14
CA SER A 61 4.68 -4.05 -13.09
C SER A 61 6.16 -3.67 -13.02
N LEU A 62 6.76 -3.24 -14.12
CA LEU A 62 8.18 -2.87 -14.18
C LEU A 62 8.42 -1.38 -13.87
N ASP A 63 7.37 -0.57 -13.88
CA ASP A 63 7.47 0.88 -13.65
C ASP A 63 7.61 1.21 -12.15
N VAL A 64 7.21 0.27 -11.28
CA VAL A 64 7.27 0.46 -9.84
C VAL A 64 8.63 0.03 -9.30
N LYS A 65 9.40 1.01 -8.82
CA LYS A 65 10.76 0.78 -8.28
C LYS A 65 10.79 0.47 -6.78
N GLU A 66 9.73 0.81 -6.04
CA GLU A 66 9.70 0.76 -4.57
C GLU A 66 8.45 -0.01 -4.09
N ILE A 67 8.41 -1.32 -4.31
CA ILE A 67 7.35 -2.18 -3.72
C ILE A 67 7.78 -2.75 -2.36
N ASP A 68 9.07 -3.05 -2.16
CA ASP A 68 9.56 -3.68 -0.93
C ASP A 68 11.01 -3.28 -0.61
N ILE A 69 11.23 -2.16 0.09
CA ILE A 69 12.44 -1.95 0.92
C ILE A 69 12.02 -2.00 2.39
#